data_AF-A0AA50DYY2-F1
#
_entry.id   AF-A0AA50DYY2-F1
#
_cell.length_a   1.000
_cell.length_b   1.000
_cell.length_c   1.000
_cell.angle_alpha   90.00
_cell.angle_beta   90.00
_cell.angle_gamma   90.00
#
_symmetry.space_group_name_H-M   'P 1'
#
loop_
_entity.id
_entity.type
_entity.pdbx_description
1 polymer ?
#
loop_
_entity_poly.entity_id
_entity_poly.type
_entity_poly.pdbx_seq_one_letter_code
_entity_poly.pdbx_strand_id
1 'polypeptide(L)' 'MTVAPELALWLGKTLMFQNIDSHHLEMIAAIAQVKSYGKGDLVFKEGDKPKGFFIVRSGRVKIYKIAPGVRSKS' A
#
# COMPACT_ATOMS: atom_id res chain seq x y z
N MET A 1 -8.55 -6.43 21.26
CA MET A 1 -7.61 -5.45 20.68
C MET A 1 -8.17 -5.02 19.33
N THR A 2 -8.91 -3.92 19.27
CA THR A 2 -9.65 -3.49 18.08
C THR A 2 -8.81 -2.46 17.33
N VAL A 3 -8.05 -2.89 16.33
CA VAL A 3 -7.27 -2.00 15.43
C VAL A 3 -8.15 -1.25 14.42
N ALA A 4 -9.41 -1.67 14.25
CA ALA A 4 -10.30 -1.14 13.22
C ALA A 4 -10.62 0.37 13.34
N PRO A 5 -10.90 0.94 14.53
CA PRO A 5 -11.33 2.34 14.63
C PRO A 5 -10.21 3.32 14.28
N GLU A 6 -8.98 3.10 14.77
CA GLU A 6 -7.85 3.97 14.49
C GLU A 6 -7.44 3.93 13.02
N LEU A 7 -7.55 2.76 12.39
CA LEU A 7 -7.22 2.56 10.99
C LEU A 7 -8.26 3.22 10.08
N ALA A 8 -9.55 3.10 10.40
CA ALA A 8 -10.64 3.76 9.68
C ALA A 8 -10.47 5.29 9.70
N LEU A 9 -10.17 5.86 10.88
CA LEU A 9 -9.89 7.29 11.03
C LEU A 9 -8.68 7.74 10.20
N TRP A 10 -7.64 6.93 10.14
CA TRP A 10 -6.47 7.25 9.32
C TRP A 10 -6.76 7.13 7.82
N LEU A 11 -7.50 6.09 7.40
CA LEU A 11 -7.91 5.91 6.00
C LEU A 11 -8.70 7.11 5.49
N GLY A 12 -9.64 7.64 6.28
CA GLY A 12 -10.40 8.85 5.93
C GLY A 12 -9.55 10.12 5.76
N LYS A 13 -8.31 10.15 6.26
CA LYS A 13 -7.37 11.27 6.04
C LYS A 13 -6.56 11.13 4.76
N THR A 14 -6.66 10.00 4.06
CA THR A 14 -5.94 9.75 2.82
C THR A 14 -6.73 10.29 1.62
N LEU A 15 -6.03 10.81 0.61
CA LEU A 15 -6.66 11.35 -0.61
C LEU A 15 -7.57 10.34 -1.32
N MET A 16 -7.26 9.03 -1.22
CA MET A 16 -8.06 7.99 -1.88
C MET A 16 -9.42 7.76 -1.20
N PHE A 17 -9.54 8.00 0.10
CA PHE A 17 -10.73 7.62 0.89
C PHE A 17 -11.39 8.77 1.65
N GLN A 18 -10.95 10.02 1.43
CA GLN A 18 -11.47 11.20 2.11
C GLN A 18 -12.98 11.48 1.91
N ASN A 19 -13.58 10.92 0.87
CA ASN A 19 -15.01 11.12 0.54
C ASN A 19 -15.88 9.90 0.87
N ILE A 20 -15.34 8.93 1.61
CA ILE A 20 -16.06 7.73 2.04
C ILE A 20 -16.62 7.96 3.44
N ASP A 21 -17.88 7.58 3.68
CA ASP A 21 -18.50 7.65 5.00
C ASP A 21 -17.85 6.69 6.02
N SER A 22 -18.10 6.94 7.30
CA SER A 22 -17.48 6.18 8.39
C SER A 22 -17.81 4.68 8.35
N HIS A 23 -19.00 4.29 7.93
CA HIS A 23 -19.41 2.89 7.88
C HIS A 23 -18.60 2.12 6.83
N HIS A 24 -18.45 2.69 5.64
CA HIS A 24 -17.61 2.10 4.59
C HIS A 24 -16.11 2.14 4.95
N LEU A 25 -15.63 3.19 5.62
CA LEU A 25 -14.25 3.23 6.12
C LEU A 25 -13.97 2.12 7.15
N GLU A 26 -14.92 1.82 8.03
CA GLU A 26 -14.82 0.70 8.99
C GLU A 26 -14.76 -0.65 8.26
N MET A 27 -15.57 -0.84 7.21
CA MET A 27 -15.52 -2.07 6.40
C MET A 27 -14.17 -2.23 5.70
N ILE A 28 -13.62 -1.15 5.14
CA ILE A 28 -12.28 -1.17 4.53
C ILE A 28 -11.21 -1.45 5.59
N ALA A 29 -11.29 -0.81 6.76
CA ALA A 29 -10.36 -1.03 7.86
C ALA A 29 -10.40 -2.48 8.38
N ALA A 30 -11.57 -3.13 8.36
CA ALA A 30 -11.73 -4.52 8.78
C ALA A 30 -11.02 -5.52 7.85
N ILE A 31 -10.90 -5.21 6.56
CA ILE A 31 -10.19 -6.06 5.58
C ILE A 31 -8.75 -5.61 5.31
N ALA A 32 -8.37 -4.42 5.79
CA ALA A 32 -7.04 -3.87 5.61
C ALA A 32 -6.01 -4.58 6.50
N GLN A 33 -4.82 -4.81 5.94
CA GLN A 33 -3.70 -5.42 6.66
C GLN A 33 -2.55 -4.43 6.81
N VAL A 34 -2.18 -4.13 8.05
CA VAL A 34 -0.99 -3.33 8.33
C VAL A 34 0.25 -4.20 8.16
N LYS A 35 1.15 -3.80 7.26
CA LYS A 35 2.43 -4.48 7.01
C LYS A 35 3.58 -3.50 7.18
N SER A 36 4.61 -3.95 7.88
CA SER A 36 5.86 -3.22 8.08
C SER A 36 6.95 -3.83 7.19
N TYR A 37 7.75 -2.96 6.57
CA TYR A 37 8.85 -3.34 5.69
C TYR A 37 10.12 -2.61 6.14
N GLY A 38 11.22 -3.35 6.21
CA GLY A 38 12.55 -2.83 6.47
C GLY A 38 13.21 -2.23 5.23
N LYS A 39 14.41 -1.67 5.43
CA LYS A 39 15.22 -1.15 4.33
C LYS A 39 15.67 -2.31 3.43
N GLY A 40 15.33 -2.24 2.15
CA GLY A 40 15.68 -3.26 1.15
C GLY A 40 14.60 -4.32 0.96
N ASP A 41 13.55 -4.32 1.77
CA ASP A 41 12.43 -5.25 1.61
C ASP A 41 11.64 -4.93 0.34
N LEU A 42 11.26 -5.99 -0.36
CA LEU A 42 10.46 -5.92 -1.56
C LEU A 42 8.98 -6.01 -1.21
N VAL A 43 8.21 -4.97 -1.54
CA VAL A 43 6.75 -4.96 -1.31
C VAL A 43 6.04 -5.92 -2.28
N PHE A 44 6.26 -5.76 -3.59
CA PHE A 44 5.81 -6.68 -4.65
C PHE A 44 6.60 -6.45 -5.95
N LYS A 45 6.57 -7.41 -6.89
CA LYS A 45 7.14 -7.30 -8.25
C LYS A 45 6.04 -7.23 -9.31
N GLU A 46 6.35 -6.60 -10.44
CA GLU A 46 5.52 -6.69 -11.65
C GLU A 46 5.41 -8.16 -12.08
N GLY A 47 4.19 -8.64 -12.34
CA GLY A 47 3.91 -10.04 -12.67
C GLY A 47 3.60 -10.95 -11.48
N ASP A 48 3.79 -10.49 -10.23
CA ASP A 48 3.28 -11.23 -9.06
C ASP A 48 1.75 -11.27 -9.08
N LYS A 49 1.16 -12.31 -8.48
CA LYS A 49 -0.30 -12.37 -8.27
C LYS A 49 -0.78 -11.07 -7.62
N PRO A 50 -1.84 -10.43 -8.13
CA PRO A 50 -2.31 -9.16 -7.59
C PRO A 50 -2.69 -9.32 -6.12
N LYS A 51 -1.97 -8.62 -5.24
CA LYS A 51 -2.18 -8.67 -3.78
C LYS A 51 -3.16 -7.60 -3.29
N GLY A 52 -3.63 -6.73 -4.18
CA GLY A 52 -4.51 -5.60 -3.87
C GLY A 52 -3.77 -4.27 -3.85
N PHE A 53 -4.40 -3.26 -3.25
CA PHE A 53 -3.87 -1.91 -3.13
C PHE A 53 -3.04 -1.73 -1.85
N PHE A 54 -1.99 -0.91 -1.95
CA PHE A 54 -1.13 -0.55 -0.83
C PHE A 54 -1.17 0.96 -0.64
N ILE A 55 -1.21 1.40 0.61
CA ILE A 55 -1.10 2.82 0.99
C ILE A 55 0.02 2.95 2.00
N VAL A 56 0.91 3.90 1.76
CA VAL A 56 2.05 4.15 2.65
C VAL A 56 1.58 4.94 3.86
N ARG A 57 1.51 4.28 5.03
CA ARG A 57 1.16 4.93 6.30
C ARG A 57 2.29 5.80 6.86
N SER A 58 3.52 5.34 6.70
CA SER A 58 4.73 6.05 7.14
C SER A 58 5.94 5.55 6.34
N GLY A 59 6.96 6.39 6.21
CA GLY A 59 8.19 6.08 5.49
C GLY A 59 8.16 6.46 4.01
N ARG A 60 9.03 5.82 3.23
CA ARG A 60 9.18 6.06 1.78
C ARG A 60 9.34 4.73 1.06
N VAL A 61 8.70 4.62 -0.10
CA VAL A 61 8.81 3.46 -0.99
C VAL A 61 9.34 3.93 -2.33
N LYS A 62 10.27 3.17 -2.92
CA LYS A 62 10.79 3.42 -4.26
C LYS A 62 10.10 2.50 -5.26
N ILE A 63 9.39 3.07 -6.21
CA ILE A 63 8.80 2.35 -7.34
C ILE A 63 9.75 2.50 -8.52
N TYR A 64 10.10 1.39 -9.18
CA TYR A 64 10.92 1.40 -10.38
C TYR A 64 10.48 0.27 -11.31
N LYS A 65 10.55 0.52 -12.62
CA LYS A 65 10.37 -0.50 -13.65
C LYS A 65 11.74 -0.91 -14.17
N ILE A 66 11.98 -2.21 -14.25
CA ILE A 66 13.18 -2.74 -14.90
C ILE A 66 12.85 -2.82 -16.39
N ALA A 67 13.34 -1.87 -17.17
CA ALA A 67 13.30 -2.00 -18.63
C ALA A 67 14.25 -3.15 -19.03
N PRO A 68 13.86 -4.04 -19.96
CA PRO A 68 14.79 -5.00 -20.54
C PRO A 68 15.94 -4.23 -21.17
N GLY A 69 17.15 -4.41 -20.66
CA GLY A 69 18.32 -3.70 -21.14
C GLY A 69 18.59 -4.03 -22.60
N VAL A 70 18.56 -3.01 -23.46
CA VAL A 70 19.34 -3.05 -24.69
C VAL A 70 20.79 -3.24 -24.26
N ARG A 71 21.35 -4.39 -24.63
CA ARG A 71 22.75 -4.75 -24.42
C ARG A 71 23.60 -3.72 -25.17
N SER A 72 24.07 -2.67 -24.51
CA SER A 72 25.15 -1.86 -25.06
C SER A 72 26.41 -2.72 -25.00
N LYS A 73 26.75 -3.33 -26.14
CA LYS A 73 28.11 -3.82 -26.38
C LYS A 73 29.00 -2.58 -26.46
N SER A 74 29.97 -2.49 -25.55
CA SER A 74 31.25 -1.86 -25.85
C SER A 74 32.26 -2.95 -26.14
#